data_AF-A0AA37LZ20-F1
#
_entry.id   AF-A0AA37LZ20-F1
#
_cell.length_a   1.000
_cell.length_b   1.000
_cell.length_c   1.000
_cell.angle_alpha   90.00
_cell.angle_beta   90.00
_cell.angle_gamma   90.00
#
_symmetry.space_group_name_H-M   'P 1'
#
loop_
_entity.id
_entity.type
_entity.pdbx_description
1 polymer ?
#
loop_
_entity_poly.entity_id
_entity_poly.type
_entity_poly.pdbx_seq_one_letter_code
_entity_poly.pdbx_strand_id
1 'polypeptide(L)'
;MYKTKDGRCYEVHGGINPDPTLKALGLPEDGPVDDNYETVFQRIQAVVSQMDSKDLDELLNEKAKQSGTVAWSSDEYFASEHGQANSKVGLFEIEKDNKSSQPASWWPENNKLPSSTRRPLAGLKIVDLTRIIAAPVVSRDLAEMGASVMRVTSANITDMSSLHPDLNWGKWNCHLDLTKDEDKEKLRALIRDADVVVDGYRPGAMEKHGFGRQDIFDLVKDRQRGIIHLRENCYGWHGPWQKRGGWQQISDACCGVSLAYGKAMGLDEAVTPVFPNSDYCAGVCGSTAVLDALMRRAEHGGSYGVDISLNYYSQWLVRSCGTYPEPVWKEVWERHGSPVFRHFHTMAHTVPIMSKLLQEHDSKTLFQPQFFEMRTSKAVDGTFWVVKPVLQFHNNAVEMRYNVGTRGNGVDEPIWPTDLTVEVVKK
;
A
#
# COMPACT_ATOMS: atom_id res chain seq x y z
N MET A 1 -18.99 -6.43 -2.17
CA MET A 1 -19.40 -6.82 -3.54
C MET A 1 -20.90 -6.95 -3.69
N TYR A 2 -21.40 -6.72 -4.91
CA TYR A 2 -22.82 -6.72 -5.26
C TYR A 2 -23.07 -7.58 -6.51
N LYS A 3 -24.24 -8.22 -6.60
CA LYS A 3 -24.63 -9.02 -7.77
C LYS A 3 -25.15 -8.11 -8.89
N THR A 4 -24.64 -8.29 -10.10
CA THR A 4 -25.05 -7.55 -11.30
C THR A 4 -26.17 -8.28 -12.04
N LYS A 5 -26.80 -7.62 -13.01
CA LYS A 5 -27.93 -8.15 -13.79
C LYS A 5 -27.59 -9.42 -14.55
N ASP A 6 -26.38 -9.52 -15.06
CA ASP A 6 -25.80 -10.68 -15.76
C ASP A 6 -25.31 -11.79 -14.81
N GLY A 7 -25.60 -11.69 -13.51
CA GLY A 7 -25.29 -12.72 -12.50
C GLY A 7 -23.84 -12.71 -12.01
N ARG A 8 -22.99 -11.79 -12.48
CA ARG A 8 -21.63 -11.62 -11.96
C ARG A 8 -21.67 -10.98 -10.57
N CYS A 9 -20.56 -11.12 -9.85
CA CYS A 9 -20.32 -10.36 -8.62
C CYS A 9 -19.35 -9.22 -8.94
N TYR A 10 -19.64 -8.01 -8.49
CA TYR A 10 -18.85 -6.82 -8.77
C TYR A 10 -18.44 -6.13 -7.47
N GLU A 11 -17.16 -5.85 -7.30
CA GLU A 11 -16.63 -5.06 -6.19
C GLU A 11 -16.71 -3.58 -6.54
N VAL A 12 -17.62 -2.87 -5.86
CA VAL A 12 -17.73 -1.41 -5.90
C VAL A 12 -16.97 -0.86 -4.71
N HIS A 13 -16.00 0.03 -4.94
CA HIS A 13 -15.19 0.59 -3.86
C HIS A 13 -15.31 2.12 -3.79
N GLY A 14 -15.88 2.61 -2.68
CA GLY A 14 -16.10 4.05 -2.45
C GLY A 14 -14.83 4.86 -2.18
N GLY A 15 -13.70 4.22 -1.91
CA GLY A 15 -12.46 4.93 -1.55
C GLY A 15 -12.58 5.60 -0.18
N ILE A 16 -11.82 6.68 0.04
CA ILE A 16 -11.89 7.47 1.29
C ILE A 16 -13.05 8.49 1.24
N ASN A 17 -13.49 8.86 0.04
CA ASN A 17 -14.68 9.68 -0.18
C ASN A 17 -15.66 8.92 -1.09
N PRO A 18 -16.77 8.39 -0.55
CA PRO A 18 -17.73 7.60 -1.32
C PRO A 18 -18.62 8.43 -2.25
N ASP A 19 -18.74 9.75 -2.07
CA ASP A 19 -19.70 10.61 -2.78
C ASP A 19 -19.63 10.45 -4.31
N PRO A 20 -18.43 10.46 -4.95
CA PRO A 20 -18.35 10.30 -6.40
C PRO A 20 -18.84 8.93 -6.88
N THR A 21 -18.70 7.89 -6.06
CA THR A 21 -19.18 6.54 -6.37
C THR A 21 -20.69 6.46 -6.22
N LEU A 22 -21.24 7.00 -5.12
CA LEU A 22 -22.69 7.07 -4.88
C LEU A 22 -23.38 7.87 -5.99
N LYS A 23 -22.84 9.04 -6.34
CA LYS A 23 -23.33 9.87 -7.43
C LYS A 23 -23.31 9.16 -8.77
N ALA A 24 -22.23 8.41 -9.08
CA ALA A 24 -22.14 7.62 -10.31
C ALA A 24 -23.24 6.55 -10.39
N LEU A 25 -23.60 5.96 -9.25
CA LEU A 25 -24.68 4.99 -9.12
C LEU A 25 -26.08 5.64 -9.00
N GLY A 26 -26.18 6.97 -9.02
CA GLY A 26 -27.46 7.67 -8.82
C GLY A 26 -28.03 7.50 -7.41
N LEU A 27 -27.17 7.22 -6.42
CA LEU A 27 -27.53 7.10 -5.02
C LEU A 27 -27.32 8.43 -4.28
N PRO A 28 -28.10 8.71 -3.22
CA PRO A 28 -27.88 9.87 -2.37
C PRO A 28 -26.54 9.73 -1.62
N GLU A 29 -25.90 10.87 -1.34
CA GLU A 29 -24.67 10.94 -0.54
C GLU A 29 -24.97 10.59 0.93
N ASP A 30 -26.11 11.04 1.45
CA ASP A 30 -26.59 10.74 2.80
C ASP A 30 -27.67 9.64 2.79
N GLY A 31 -27.56 8.74 3.77
CA GLY A 31 -28.61 7.75 4.07
C GLY A 31 -29.71 8.31 4.98
N PRO A 32 -30.89 7.65 5.03
CA PRO A 32 -31.87 7.82 6.09
C PRO A 32 -31.27 7.68 7.50
N VAL A 33 -31.86 8.37 8.47
CA VAL A 33 -31.39 8.41 9.87
C VAL A 33 -31.39 7.03 10.54
N ASP A 34 -32.31 6.16 10.13
CA ASP A 34 -32.49 4.81 10.63
C ASP A 34 -31.75 3.74 9.81
N ASP A 35 -30.84 4.15 8.93
CA ASP A 35 -30.04 3.21 8.15
C ASP A 35 -29.19 2.31 9.04
N ASN A 36 -29.15 1.04 8.64
CA ASN A 36 -28.22 0.06 9.15
C ASN A 36 -27.50 -0.63 7.99
N TYR A 37 -26.58 -1.52 8.33
CA TYR A 37 -25.75 -2.20 7.36
C TYR A 37 -26.55 -2.92 6.26
N GLU A 38 -27.62 -3.60 6.64
CA GLU A 38 -28.46 -4.38 5.73
C GLU A 38 -29.29 -3.48 4.81
N THR A 39 -29.88 -2.40 5.34
CA THR A 39 -30.68 -1.46 4.53
C THR A 39 -29.81 -0.71 3.50
N VAL A 40 -28.59 -0.35 3.88
CA VAL A 40 -27.60 0.27 2.98
C VAL A 40 -27.17 -0.73 1.89
N PHE A 41 -26.87 -1.97 2.27
CA PHE A 41 -26.55 -3.03 1.32
C PHE A 41 -27.68 -3.21 0.30
N GLN A 42 -28.91 -3.39 0.76
CA GLN A 42 -30.09 -3.61 -0.09
C GLN A 42 -30.30 -2.45 -1.06
N ARG A 43 -30.09 -1.20 -0.64
CA ARG A 43 -30.19 -0.03 -1.50
C ARG A 43 -29.18 -0.05 -2.63
N ILE A 44 -27.91 -0.32 -2.34
CA ILE A 44 -26.85 -0.37 -3.36
C ILE A 44 -27.07 -1.59 -4.27
N GLN A 45 -27.42 -2.74 -3.70
CA GLN A 45 -27.74 -3.96 -4.44
C GLN A 45 -28.93 -3.77 -5.39
N ALA A 46 -29.96 -3.02 -4.99
CA ALA A 46 -31.11 -2.71 -5.84
C ALA A 46 -30.71 -1.94 -7.10
N VAL A 47 -29.74 -1.04 -7.01
CA VAL A 47 -29.20 -0.31 -8.17
C VAL A 47 -28.28 -1.21 -9.01
N VAL A 48 -27.29 -1.84 -8.38
CA VAL A 48 -26.28 -2.64 -9.09
C VAL A 48 -26.91 -3.83 -9.84
N SER A 49 -27.96 -4.44 -9.29
CA SER A 49 -28.69 -5.54 -9.94
C SER A 49 -29.42 -5.16 -11.23
N GLN A 50 -29.54 -3.86 -11.55
CA GLN A 50 -30.14 -3.39 -12.81
C GLN A 50 -29.11 -3.21 -13.94
N MET A 51 -27.81 -3.33 -13.64
CA MET A 51 -26.72 -3.09 -14.58
C MET A 51 -25.97 -4.38 -14.91
N ASP A 52 -25.62 -4.57 -16.18
CA ASP A 52 -24.69 -5.64 -16.56
C ASP A 52 -23.28 -5.28 -16.07
N SER A 53 -22.47 -6.28 -15.74
CA SER A 53 -21.17 -6.06 -15.11
C SER A 53 -20.21 -5.23 -15.96
N LYS A 54 -20.28 -5.37 -17.29
CA LYS A 54 -19.49 -4.57 -18.25
C LYS A 54 -19.89 -3.09 -18.24
N ASP A 55 -21.19 -2.80 -18.20
CA ASP A 55 -21.68 -1.42 -18.19
C ASP A 55 -21.34 -0.73 -16.87
N LEU A 56 -21.39 -1.48 -15.76
CA LEU A 56 -20.96 -1.00 -14.45
C LEU A 56 -19.44 -0.77 -14.41
N ASP A 57 -18.64 -1.65 -15.02
CA ASP A 57 -17.19 -1.47 -15.16
C ASP A 57 -16.84 -0.19 -15.93
N GLU A 58 -17.50 0.04 -17.06
CA GLU A 58 -17.32 1.26 -17.86
C GLU A 58 -17.79 2.51 -17.10
N LEU A 59 -18.94 2.45 -16.42
CA LEU A 59 -19.46 3.55 -15.62
C LEU A 59 -18.46 3.96 -14.54
N LEU A 60 -17.99 3.01 -13.73
CA LEU A 60 -17.13 3.31 -12.59
C LEU A 60 -15.71 3.66 -13.04
N ASN A 61 -15.06 2.78 -13.80
CA ASN A 61 -13.64 2.96 -14.13
C ASN A 61 -13.42 4.03 -15.20
N GLU A 62 -14.25 4.07 -16.24
CA GLU A 62 -13.99 4.94 -17.40
C GLU A 62 -14.69 6.29 -17.30
N LYS A 63 -15.94 6.34 -16.84
CA LYS A 63 -16.72 7.60 -16.75
C LYS A 63 -16.50 8.31 -15.42
N ALA A 64 -16.72 7.63 -14.30
CA ALA A 64 -16.66 8.23 -12.96
C ALA A 64 -15.24 8.27 -12.36
N LYS A 65 -14.29 7.55 -12.98
CA LYS A 65 -12.92 7.34 -12.47
C LYS A 65 -12.88 6.84 -11.01
N GLN A 66 -13.86 6.02 -10.64
CA GLN A 66 -13.96 5.33 -9.36
C GLN A 66 -13.49 3.88 -9.48
N SER A 67 -13.05 3.32 -8.35
CA SER A 67 -12.46 1.98 -8.35
C SER A 67 -13.58 0.94 -8.31
N GLY A 68 -13.53 -0.01 -9.24
CA GLY A 68 -14.41 -1.16 -9.22
C GLY A 68 -13.86 -2.27 -10.11
N THR A 69 -14.32 -3.50 -9.89
CA THR A 69 -13.98 -4.62 -10.76
C THR A 69 -14.96 -5.77 -10.61
N VAL A 70 -15.06 -6.61 -11.63
CA VAL A 70 -15.70 -7.92 -11.51
C VAL A 70 -14.89 -8.79 -10.55
N ALA A 71 -15.55 -9.61 -9.73
CA ALA A 71 -14.87 -10.70 -9.04
C ALA A 71 -14.61 -11.83 -10.06
N TRP A 72 -13.41 -11.83 -10.64
CA TRP A 72 -12.98 -12.81 -11.64
C TRP A 72 -12.59 -14.10 -10.94
N SER A 73 -12.80 -15.25 -11.57
CA SER A 73 -12.06 -16.45 -11.16
C SER A 73 -10.58 -16.28 -11.53
N SER A 74 -9.68 -16.99 -10.86
CA SER A 74 -8.25 -16.95 -11.20
C SER A 74 -8.03 -17.33 -12.67
N ASP A 75 -8.74 -18.35 -13.17
CA ASP A 75 -8.62 -18.81 -14.56
C ASP A 75 -9.10 -17.74 -15.55
N GLU A 76 -10.24 -17.08 -15.28
CA GLU A 76 -10.74 -16.01 -16.14
C GLU A 76 -9.78 -14.80 -16.13
N TYR A 77 -9.25 -14.43 -14.96
CA TYR A 77 -8.26 -13.36 -14.85
C TYR A 77 -7.02 -13.68 -15.67
N PHE A 78 -6.43 -14.87 -15.51
CA PHE A 78 -5.24 -15.26 -16.27
C PHE A 78 -5.51 -15.39 -17.76
N ALA A 79 -6.72 -15.76 -18.17
CA ALA A 79 -7.11 -15.80 -19.59
C ALA A 79 -7.39 -14.40 -20.18
N SER A 80 -7.65 -13.38 -19.35
CA SER A 80 -7.91 -12.03 -19.80
C SER A 80 -6.69 -11.37 -20.44
N GLU A 81 -6.92 -10.37 -21.30
CA GLU A 81 -5.84 -9.55 -21.89
C GLU A 81 -4.95 -8.92 -20.81
N HIS A 82 -5.55 -8.47 -19.70
CA HIS A 82 -4.83 -7.85 -18.59
C HIS A 82 -3.98 -8.84 -17.81
N GLY A 83 -4.53 -10.02 -17.48
CA GLY A 83 -3.77 -11.08 -16.81
C GLY A 83 -2.61 -11.59 -17.68
N GLN A 84 -2.82 -11.73 -18.99
CA GLN A 84 -1.75 -12.11 -19.93
C GLN A 84 -0.64 -11.07 -20.01
N ALA A 85 -0.99 -9.78 -20.04
CA ALA A 85 -0.01 -8.69 -20.09
C ALA A 85 0.91 -8.66 -18.85
N ASN A 86 0.41 -9.08 -17.69
CA ASN A 86 1.18 -9.10 -16.43
C ASN A 86 1.74 -10.50 -16.09
N SER A 87 1.52 -11.50 -16.94
CA SER A 87 1.78 -12.93 -16.67
C SER A 87 3.26 -13.30 -16.44
N LYS A 88 4.18 -12.47 -16.94
CA LYS A 88 5.63 -12.64 -16.83
C LYS A 88 6.24 -11.86 -15.67
N VAL A 89 5.46 -11.01 -15.01
CA VAL A 89 5.95 -10.20 -13.91
C VAL A 89 5.95 -11.04 -12.63
N GLY A 90 7.04 -10.94 -11.86
CA GLY A 90 7.14 -11.51 -10.53
C GLY A 90 6.43 -10.64 -9.49
N LEU A 91 7.07 -10.46 -8.33
CA LEU A 91 6.56 -9.59 -7.26
C LEU A 91 6.83 -8.10 -7.50
N PHE A 92 7.85 -7.78 -8.31
CA PHE A 92 8.25 -6.42 -8.65
C PHE A 92 9.08 -6.41 -9.95
N GLU A 93 9.24 -5.22 -10.53
CA GLU A 93 10.12 -4.95 -11.67
C GLU A 93 11.16 -3.89 -11.29
N ILE A 94 12.38 -4.03 -11.81
CA ILE A 94 13.46 -3.05 -11.63
C ILE A 94 14.07 -2.75 -13.00
N GLU A 95 14.13 -1.47 -13.35
CA GLU A 95 14.68 -0.99 -14.60
C GLU A 95 15.71 0.12 -14.33
N LYS A 96 16.88 0.06 -14.98
CA LYS A 96 17.85 1.16 -14.95
C LYS A 96 17.45 2.21 -15.98
N ASP A 97 17.50 3.49 -15.61
CA ASP A 97 17.35 4.57 -16.57
C ASP A 97 18.52 4.58 -17.57
N ASN A 98 18.21 4.37 -18.84
CA ASN A 98 19.20 4.34 -19.92
C ASN A 98 19.89 5.70 -20.16
N LYS A 99 19.31 6.80 -19.67
CA LYS A 99 19.91 8.15 -19.76
C LYS A 99 20.78 8.50 -18.56
N SER A 100 20.70 7.73 -17.48
CA SER A 100 21.43 8.00 -16.24
C SER A 100 22.91 7.61 -16.40
N SER A 101 23.80 8.50 -15.98
CA SER A 101 25.25 8.34 -16.11
C SER A 101 26.01 8.57 -14.79
N GLN A 102 25.28 8.72 -13.68
CA GLN A 102 25.89 8.89 -12.36
C GLN A 102 26.74 7.65 -12.02
N PRO A 103 27.90 7.83 -11.36
CA PRO A 103 28.78 6.72 -11.05
C PRO A 103 28.15 5.74 -10.05
N ALA A 104 28.75 4.56 -9.95
CA ALA A 104 28.44 3.57 -8.93
C ALA A 104 28.69 4.16 -7.53
N SER A 105 27.64 4.21 -6.70
CA SER A 105 27.71 4.90 -5.41
C SER A 105 26.61 4.46 -4.45
N TRP A 106 26.96 4.37 -3.17
CA TRP A 106 26.00 4.41 -2.06
C TRP A 106 25.47 5.83 -1.83
N TRP A 107 24.64 6.01 -0.80
CA TRP A 107 24.30 7.35 -0.31
C TRP A 107 25.48 7.95 0.49
N PRO A 108 25.55 9.29 0.62
CA PRO A 108 26.59 9.94 1.41
C PRO A 108 26.46 9.57 2.89
N GLU A 109 27.60 9.38 3.57
CA GLU A 109 27.62 9.20 5.02
C GLU A 109 27.04 10.42 5.76
N ASN A 110 26.31 10.16 6.84
CA ASN A 110 25.83 11.19 7.73
C ASN A 110 26.61 11.15 9.06
N ASN A 111 27.35 12.20 9.37
CA ASN A 111 28.19 12.25 10.58
C ASN A 111 27.42 12.09 11.91
N LYS A 112 26.12 12.42 11.93
CA LYS A 112 25.24 12.29 13.10
C LYS A 112 24.49 10.96 13.14
N LEU A 113 24.33 10.30 11.99
CA LEU A 113 23.66 9.01 11.84
C LEU A 113 24.43 8.14 10.83
N PRO A 114 25.65 7.69 11.16
CA PRO A 114 26.50 6.96 10.23
C PRO A 114 25.96 5.56 9.96
N SER A 115 26.18 5.07 8.74
CA SER A 115 25.83 3.70 8.39
C SER A 115 26.71 2.69 9.14
N SER A 116 26.16 1.53 9.47
CA SER A 116 26.91 0.43 10.09
C SER A 116 26.20 -0.90 9.89
N THR A 117 26.85 -2.03 10.14
CA THR A 117 26.18 -3.34 10.14
C THR A 117 24.95 -3.35 11.06
N ARG A 118 25.01 -2.66 12.21
CA ARG A 118 23.86 -2.54 13.13
C ARG A 118 22.73 -1.67 12.60
N ARG A 119 23.02 -0.68 11.77
CA ARG A 119 22.05 0.28 11.20
C ARG A 119 22.32 0.42 9.70
N PRO A 120 21.96 -0.59 8.88
CA PRO A 120 22.43 -0.69 7.50
C PRO A 120 21.89 0.42 6.60
N LEU A 121 20.75 1.03 6.91
CA LEU A 121 20.17 2.12 6.13
C LEU A 121 20.32 3.50 6.80
N ALA A 122 21.13 3.61 7.85
CA ALA A 122 21.37 4.90 8.50
C ALA A 122 21.98 5.91 7.51
N GLY A 123 21.42 7.13 7.51
CA GLY A 123 21.78 8.20 6.59
C GLY A 123 21.03 8.21 5.26
N LEU A 124 20.38 7.09 4.85
CA LEU A 124 19.58 7.02 3.63
C LEU A 124 18.35 7.92 3.75
N LYS A 125 18.10 8.77 2.76
CA LYS A 125 16.94 9.68 2.75
C LYS A 125 15.86 9.22 1.78
N ILE A 126 14.61 9.19 2.25
CA ILE A 126 13.45 8.75 1.47
C ILE A 126 12.38 9.84 1.46
N VAL A 127 12.00 10.31 0.27
CA VAL A 127 10.78 11.10 0.10
C VAL A 127 9.61 10.14 -0.11
N ASP A 128 8.64 10.20 0.80
CA ASP A 128 7.47 9.33 0.80
C ASP A 128 6.23 10.13 0.36
N LEU A 129 5.76 9.86 -0.86
CA LEU A 129 4.56 10.44 -1.50
C LEU A 129 3.40 9.45 -1.44
N THR A 130 3.17 8.84 -0.27
CA THR A 130 2.21 7.73 -0.14
C THR A 130 1.13 7.96 0.93
N ARG A 131 0.03 7.20 0.79
CA ARG A 131 -1.11 7.15 1.71
C ARG A 131 -1.61 5.72 1.85
N ILE A 132 -2.46 5.48 2.84
CA ILE A 132 -3.11 4.17 3.09
C ILE A 132 -2.11 3.12 3.58
N ILE A 133 -1.85 2.02 2.87
CA ILE A 133 -1.14 0.85 3.42
C ILE A 133 0.03 0.39 2.55
N ALA A 134 -0.19 -0.06 1.31
CA ALA A 134 0.82 -0.76 0.53
C ALA A 134 2.15 -0.01 0.36
N ALA A 135 2.10 1.19 -0.23
CA ALA A 135 3.29 2.01 -0.41
C ALA A 135 3.85 2.59 0.93
N PRO A 136 3.03 3.00 1.92
CA PRO A 136 3.54 3.36 3.24
C PRO A 136 4.33 2.26 3.97
N VAL A 137 4.00 0.99 3.77
CA VAL A 137 4.74 -0.14 4.35
C VAL A 137 6.19 -0.15 3.83
N VAL A 138 6.41 0.15 2.55
CA VAL A 138 7.75 0.21 1.94
C VAL A 138 8.70 1.11 2.75
N SER A 139 8.29 2.37 2.95
CA SER A 139 9.13 3.36 3.62
C SER A 139 9.18 3.13 5.14
N ARG A 140 8.13 2.57 5.76
CA ARG A 140 8.14 2.18 7.18
C ARG A 140 9.19 1.10 7.42
N ASP A 141 9.19 0.04 6.61
CA ASP A 141 10.13 -1.08 6.76
C ASP A 141 11.59 -0.60 6.57
N LEU A 142 11.83 0.26 5.58
CA LEU A 142 13.15 0.88 5.37
C LEU A 142 13.55 1.79 6.54
N ALA A 143 12.60 2.53 7.14
CA ALA A 143 12.86 3.34 8.32
C ALA A 143 13.23 2.49 9.55
N GLU A 144 12.60 1.33 9.72
CA GLU A 144 12.91 0.38 10.80
C GLU A 144 14.36 -0.13 10.70
N MET A 145 14.92 -0.22 9.48
CA MET A 145 16.31 -0.59 9.21
C MET A 145 17.32 0.58 9.27
N GLY A 146 16.86 1.82 9.46
CA GLY A 146 17.74 2.99 9.60
C GLY A 146 17.44 4.20 8.74
N ALA A 147 16.60 4.05 7.71
CA ALA A 147 16.33 5.13 6.78
C ALA A 147 15.62 6.31 7.45
N SER A 148 15.84 7.49 6.88
CA SER A 148 15.25 8.76 7.28
C SER A 148 14.19 9.15 6.27
N VAL A 149 12.94 9.20 6.70
CA VAL A 149 11.79 9.34 5.79
C VAL A 149 11.10 10.68 6.00
N MET A 150 10.99 11.47 4.93
CA MET A 150 10.14 12.66 4.88
C MET A 150 8.89 12.32 4.08
N ARG A 151 7.78 12.10 4.78
CA ARG A 151 6.47 11.92 4.18
C ARG A 151 5.86 13.28 3.83
N VAL A 152 5.39 13.40 2.60
CA VAL A 152 4.80 14.63 2.09
C VAL A 152 3.34 14.38 1.76
N THR A 153 2.47 15.13 2.41
CA THR A 153 1.02 15.15 2.13
C THR A 153 0.56 16.59 1.89
N SER A 154 -0.75 16.81 1.71
CA SER A 154 -1.34 18.15 1.66
C SER A 154 -2.50 18.22 2.64
N ALA A 155 -2.72 19.39 3.24
CA ALA A 155 -3.90 19.66 4.06
C ALA A 155 -5.21 19.50 3.27
N ASN A 156 -5.15 19.59 1.93
CA ASN A 156 -6.29 19.46 1.03
C ASN A 156 -6.52 18.02 0.55
N ILE A 157 -5.71 17.05 1.02
CA ILE A 157 -5.81 15.65 0.61
C ILE A 157 -6.26 14.82 1.81
N THR A 158 -7.38 14.12 1.66
CA THR A 158 -7.86 13.19 2.69
C THR A 158 -6.85 12.07 2.92
N ASP A 159 -6.59 11.78 4.18
CA ASP A 159 -5.67 10.74 4.63
C ASP A 159 -6.32 9.92 5.76
N MET A 160 -5.83 8.70 5.96
CA MET A 160 -6.38 7.79 6.97
C MET A 160 -5.52 7.81 8.23
N SER A 161 -5.69 8.85 9.05
CA SER A 161 -4.87 9.07 10.24
C SER A 161 -4.92 7.94 11.28
N SER A 162 -5.97 7.11 11.26
CA SER A 162 -6.07 5.91 12.11
C SER A 162 -4.99 4.87 11.82
N LEU A 163 -4.33 4.92 10.66
CA LEU A 163 -3.22 4.03 10.30
C LEU A 163 -1.85 4.54 10.75
N HIS A 164 -1.74 5.83 11.12
CA HIS A 164 -0.45 6.43 11.51
C HIS A 164 0.22 5.73 12.71
N PRO A 165 -0.51 5.23 13.74
CA PRO A 165 0.09 4.47 14.84
C PRO A 165 0.83 3.19 14.44
N ASP A 166 0.63 2.68 13.21
CA ASP A 166 1.42 1.58 12.65
C ASP A 166 2.35 2.08 11.53
N LEU A 167 1.82 2.82 10.55
CA LEU A 167 2.51 3.06 9.29
C LEU A 167 3.38 4.32 9.23
N ASN A 168 3.33 5.19 10.24
CA ASN A 168 4.10 6.44 10.27
C ASN A 168 5.31 6.42 11.22
N TRP A 169 5.62 5.29 11.86
CA TRP A 169 6.85 5.20 12.64
C TRP A 169 8.09 5.45 11.77
N GLY A 170 9.03 6.27 12.28
CA GLY A 170 10.26 6.64 11.57
C GLY A 170 10.09 7.67 10.46
N LYS A 171 8.92 8.31 10.34
CA LYS A 171 8.64 9.28 9.28
C LYS A 171 8.38 10.67 9.85
N TRP A 172 9.08 11.68 9.36
CA TRP A 172 8.61 13.07 9.43
C TRP A 172 7.43 13.26 8.48
N ASN A 173 6.56 14.22 8.75
CA ASN A 173 5.35 14.43 7.98
C ASN A 173 5.08 15.92 7.75
N CYS A 174 5.28 16.39 6.52
CA CYS A 174 5.12 17.78 6.15
C CYS A 174 3.97 17.99 5.16
N HIS A 175 3.53 19.25 5.03
CA HIS A 175 2.53 19.67 4.06
C HIS A 175 3.15 20.43 2.89
N LEU A 176 2.86 19.96 1.67
CA LEU A 176 3.16 20.64 0.42
C LEU A 176 1.94 20.54 -0.51
N ASP A 177 1.49 21.68 -1.02
CA ASP A 177 0.42 21.75 -2.01
C ASP A 177 1.03 21.84 -3.42
N LEU A 178 1.02 20.72 -4.15
CA LEU A 178 1.62 20.63 -5.49
C LEU A 178 0.82 21.39 -6.58
N THR A 179 -0.21 22.15 -6.22
CA THR A 179 -0.80 23.16 -7.09
C THR A 179 -0.03 24.48 -7.05
N LYS A 180 0.82 24.69 -6.04
CA LYS A 180 1.62 25.91 -5.83
C LYS A 180 3.07 25.67 -6.23
N ASP A 181 3.62 26.53 -7.08
CA ASP A 181 4.99 26.34 -7.58
C ASP A 181 6.04 26.44 -6.48
N GLU A 182 5.84 27.28 -5.46
CA GLU A 182 6.72 27.38 -4.29
C GLU A 182 6.84 26.04 -3.52
N ASP A 183 5.74 25.31 -3.38
CA ASP A 183 5.74 24.01 -2.70
C ASP A 183 6.32 22.91 -3.60
N LYS A 184 6.16 23.02 -4.92
CA LYS A 184 6.88 22.15 -5.87
C LYS A 184 8.40 22.35 -5.75
N GLU A 185 8.88 23.59 -5.60
CA GLU A 185 10.32 23.86 -5.39
C GLU A 185 10.84 23.24 -4.09
N LYS A 186 10.06 23.30 -3.00
CA LYS A 186 10.42 22.60 -1.75
C LYS A 186 10.48 21.08 -1.94
N LEU A 187 9.53 20.49 -2.66
CA LEU A 187 9.57 19.06 -2.99
C LEU A 187 10.79 18.72 -3.86
N ARG A 188 11.11 19.54 -4.86
CA ARG A 188 12.34 19.38 -5.68
C ARG A 188 13.59 19.41 -4.81
N ALA A 189 13.67 20.32 -3.84
CA ALA A 189 14.78 20.41 -2.91
C ALA A 189 14.89 19.14 -2.04
N LEU A 190 13.79 18.64 -1.51
CA LEU A 190 13.75 17.38 -0.76
C LEU A 190 14.24 16.19 -1.60
N ILE A 191 13.74 16.05 -2.84
CA ILE A 191 14.11 14.97 -3.77
C ILE A 191 15.58 15.07 -4.19
N ARG A 192 16.10 16.29 -4.43
CA ARG A 192 17.52 16.49 -4.79
C ARG A 192 18.48 15.98 -3.72
N ASP A 193 18.08 15.94 -2.46
CA ASP A 193 18.89 15.39 -1.38
C ASP A 193 18.54 13.93 -1.02
N ALA A 194 17.40 13.43 -1.49
CA ALA A 194 16.94 12.07 -1.26
C ALA A 194 17.65 11.02 -2.12
N ASP A 195 17.59 9.77 -1.68
CA ASP A 195 18.11 8.60 -2.37
C ASP A 195 17.01 7.74 -2.98
N VAL A 196 15.82 7.79 -2.38
CA VAL A 196 14.63 7.07 -2.82
C VAL A 196 13.43 8.01 -2.81
N VAL A 197 12.61 7.92 -3.85
CA VAL A 197 11.25 8.47 -3.86
C VAL A 197 10.28 7.29 -3.94
N VAL A 198 9.25 7.30 -3.08
CA VAL A 198 8.18 6.30 -3.09
C VAL A 198 6.87 7.01 -3.45
N ASP A 199 6.22 6.57 -4.52
CA ASP A 199 4.96 7.12 -5.04
C ASP A 199 3.85 6.04 -5.00
N GLY A 200 2.73 6.36 -4.35
CA GLY A 200 1.54 5.51 -4.29
C GLY A 200 0.31 6.13 -4.94
N TYR A 201 0.48 7.17 -5.76
CA TYR A 201 -0.62 7.77 -6.51
C TYR A 201 -0.91 7.00 -7.80
N ARG A 202 -2.12 7.20 -8.34
CA ARG A 202 -2.53 6.55 -9.59
C ARG A 202 -1.53 6.87 -10.72
N PRO A 203 -1.24 5.92 -11.62
CA PRO A 203 -0.33 6.15 -12.74
C PRO A 203 -0.71 7.40 -13.54
N GLY A 204 0.25 8.30 -13.79
CA GLY A 204 0.03 9.57 -14.48
C GLY A 204 -0.35 10.74 -13.56
N ALA A 205 -0.58 10.53 -12.26
CA ALA A 205 -0.94 11.60 -11.34
C ALA A 205 0.25 12.53 -11.05
N MET A 206 1.42 11.97 -10.70
CA MET A 206 2.60 12.76 -10.36
C MET A 206 3.24 13.43 -11.57
N GLU A 207 3.13 12.83 -12.76
CA GLU A 207 3.54 13.43 -14.04
C GLU A 207 2.85 14.78 -14.28
N LYS A 208 1.56 14.91 -13.93
CA LYS A 208 0.83 16.19 -14.08
C LYS A 208 1.38 17.31 -13.19
N HIS A 209 2.07 16.95 -12.11
CA HIS A 209 2.71 17.89 -11.20
C HIS A 209 4.22 18.06 -11.49
N GLY A 210 4.76 17.39 -12.50
CA GLY A 210 6.18 17.42 -12.85
C GLY A 210 7.07 16.59 -11.92
N PHE A 211 6.52 15.51 -11.36
CA PHE A 211 7.21 14.56 -10.49
C PHE A 211 7.01 13.11 -10.94
N GLY A 212 6.81 12.90 -12.25
CA GLY A 212 6.86 11.56 -12.82
C GLY A 212 8.26 10.95 -12.73
N ARG A 213 8.39 9.67 -13.11
CA ARG A 213 9.68 8.96 -13.05
C ARG A 213 10.79 9.68 -13.81
N GLN A 214 10.53 10.10 -15.05
CA GLN A 214 11.55 10.80 -15.84
C GLN A 214 11.83 12.20 -15.28
N ASP A 215 10.82 12.92 -14.78
CA ASP A 215 11.03 14.23 -14.15
C ASP A 215 11.97 14.13 -12.94
N ILE A 216 11.77 13.11 -12.10
CA ILE A 216 12.63 12.84 -10.93
C ILE A 216 14.05 12.48 -11.37
N PHE A 217 14.22 11.64 -12.40
CA PHE A 217 15.55 11.28 -12.92
C PHE A 217 16.27 12.48 -13.52
N ASP A 218 15.56 13.30 -14.29
CA ASP A 218 16.10 14.51 -14.90
C ASP A 218 16.48 15.56 -13.85
N LEU A 219 15.71 15.65 -12.75
CA LEU A 219 15.97 16.55 -11.62
C LEU A 219 17.31 16.25 -10.91
N VAL A 220 17.79 15.00 -10.97
CA VAL A 220 18.99 14.53 -10.27
C VAL A 220 20.14 14.17 -11.21
N LYS A 221 20.01 14.42 -12.51
CA LYS A 221 21.01 14.01 -13.52
C LYS A 221 22.40 14.63 -13.32
N ASP A 222 22.48 15.77 -12.64
CA ASP A 222 23.70 16.51 -12.32
C ASP A 222 24.36 16.08 -11.00
N ARG A 223 23.74 15.15 -10.25
CA ARG A 223 24.29 14.64 -8.99
C ARG A 223 25.42 13.64 -9.23
N GLN A 224 26.27 13.47 -8.23
CA GLN A 224 27.28 12.41 -8.19
C GLN A 224 26.71 11.02 -7.81
N ARG A 225 25.38 10.90 -7.67
CA ARG A 225 24.68 9.65 -7.39
C ARG A 225 23.29 9.69 -8.03
N GLY A 226 22.85 8.56 -8.58
CA GLY A 226 21.48 8.44 -9.10
C GLY A 226 20.45 8.28 -7.99
N ILE A 227 19.18 8.13 -8.37
CA ILE A 227 18.04 8.00 -7.45
C ILE A 227 17.23 6.75 -7.77
N ILE A 228 16.55 6.21 -6.76
CA ILE A 228 15.56 5.14 -6.94
C ILE A 228 14.17 5.76 -6.90
N HIS A 229 13.33 5.45 -7.87
CA HIS A 229 11.92 5.84 -7.86
C HIS A 229 11.03 4.60 -7.86
N LEU A 230 10.47 4.28 -6.70
CA LEU A 230 9.47 3.24 -6.55
C LEU A 230 8.08 3.79 -6.80
N ARG A 231 7.29 3.10 -7.63
CA ARG A 231 5.86 3.35 -7.79
C ARG A 231 5.06 2.12 -7.41
N GLU A 232 3.90 2.35 -6.81
CA GLU A 232 2.93 1.32 -6.44
C GLU A 232 1.58 1.61 -7.08
N ASN A 233 0.91 0.56 -7.57
CA ASN A 233 -0.47 0.66 -8.04
C ASN A 233 -1.27 -0.66 -7.82
N CYS A 234 -2.57 -0.63 -8.06
CA CYS A 234 -3.40 -1.82 -7.91
C CYS A 234 -3.25 -2.85 -9.04
N TYR A 235 -3.28 -2.42 -10.31
CA TYR A 235 -3.51 -3.32 -11.44
C TYR A 235 -2.25 -3.88 -12.11
N GLY A 236 -1.08 -3.37 -11.80
CA GLY A 236 0.16 -3.63 -12.52
C GLY A 236 0.47 -2.53 -13.54
N TRP A 237 1.63 -2.65 -14.16
CA TRP A 237 2.17 -1.61 -15.06
C TRP A 237 2.01 -1.97 -16.55
N HIS A 238 1.32 -3.08 -16.83
CA HIS A 238 1.04 -3.57 -18.17
C HIS A 238 -0.46 -3.85 -18.36
N GLY A 239 -0.89 -3.92 -19.62
CA GLY A 239 -2.26 -4.27 -19.98
C GLY A 239 -3.26 -3.11 -19.96
N PRO A 240 -4.53 -3.39 -20.32
CA PRO A 240 -5.56 -2.37 -20.50
C PRO A 240 -6.00 -1.69 -19.20
N TRP A 241 -5.86 -2.35 -18.03
CA TRP A 241 -6.34 -1.80 -16.75
C TRP A 241 -5.29 -1.02 -15.96
N GLN A 242 -4.06 -0.91 -16.45
CA GLN A 242 -2.92 -0.31 -15.73
C GLN A 242 -3.16 1.13 -15.22
N LYS A 243 -4.06 1.90 -15.84
CA LYS A 243 -4.36 3.30 -15.44
C LYS A 243 -5.53 3.43 -14.48
N ARG A 244 -6.20 2.34 -14.11
CA ARG A 244 -7.38 2.35 -13.25
C ARG A 244 -6.98 2.58 -11.79
N GLY A 245 -7.89 3.19 -11.03
CA GLY A 245 -7.76 3.27 -9.58
C GLY A 245 -8.07 1.93 -8.93
N GLY A 246 -7.42 1.62 -7.82
CA GLY A 246 -7.71 0.39 -7.09
C GLY A 246 -7.26 0.43 -5.65
N TRP A 247 -7.61 -0.65 -4.96
CA TRP A 247 -7.45 -0.92 -3.54
C TRP A 247 -7.20 -2.41 -3.39
N GLN A 248 -6.75 -2.88 -2.22
CA GLN A 248 -6.58 -4.32 -2.03
C GLN A 248 -7.83 -5.12 -2.41
N GLN A 249 -9.02 -4.71 -2.00
CA GLN A 249 -10.25 -5.46 -2.27
C GLN A 249 -10.52 -5.60 -3.78
N ILE A 250 -10.10 -4.59 -4.55
CA ILE A 250 -10.11 -4.63 -6.02
C ILE A 250 -9.12 -5.68 -6.52
N SER A 251 -7.88 -5.70 -6.02
CA SER A 251 -6.89 -6.72 -6.37
C SER A 251 -7.37 -8.14 -6.03
N ASP A 252 -7.94 -8.30 -4.83
CA ASP A 252 -8.44 -9.58 -4.33
C ASP A 252 -9.59 -10.10 -5.21
N ALA A 253 -10.53 -9.23 -5.61
CA ALA A 253 -11.59 -9.57 -6.54
C ALA A 253 -11.05 -9.80 -7.97
N CYS A 254 -10.10 -8.99 -8.41
CA CYS A 254 -9.54 -9.03 -9.77
C CYS A 254 -8.74 -10.31 -10.03
N CYS A 255 -7.93 -10.75 -9.08
CA CYS A 255 -7.04 -11.91 -9.22
C CYS A 255 -7.68 -13.24 -8.77
N GLY A 256 -8.96 -13.23 -8.39
CA GLY A 256 -9.71 -14.42 -7.95
C GLY A 256 -9.50 -14.85 -6.51
N VAL A 257 -8.81 -14.05 -5.69
CA VAL A 257 -8.65 -14.29 -4.26
C VAL A 257 -10.01 -14.29 -3.55
N SER A 258 -10.91 -13.35 -3.89
CA SER A 258 -12.22 -13.25 -3.24
C SER A 258 -13.12 -14.47 -3.52
N LEU A 259 -13.06 -15.05 -4.73
CA LEU A 259 -13.78 -16.29 -5.04
C LEU A 259 -13.16 -17.50 -4.33
N ALA A 260 -11.83 -17.60 -4.31
CA ALA A 260 -11.13 -18.64 -3.56
C ALA A 260 -11.45 -18.58 -2.06
N TYR A 261 -11.56 -17.38 -1.50
CA TYR A 261 -11.90 -17.15 -0.10
C TYR A 261 -13.33 -17.60 0.23
N GLY A 262 -14.31 -17.26 -0.62
CA GLY A 262 -15.68 -17.77 -0.48
C GLY A 262 -15.77 -19.28 -0.60
N LYS A 263 -15.06 -19.87 -1.58
CA LYS A 263 -14.99 -21.32 -1.76
C LYS A 263 -14.39 -22.04 -0.55
N ALA A 264 -13.38 -21.45 0.10
CA ALA A 264 -12.80 -22.00 1.32
C ALA A 264 -13.86 -22.13 2.44
N MET A 265 -14.83 -21.20 2.52
CA MET A 265 -15.96 -21.26 3.44
C MET A 265 -17.14 -22.11 2.94
N GLY A 266 -16.97 -22.87 1.85
CA GLY A 266 -18.03 -23.71 1.26
C GLY A 266 -19.10 -22.92 0.50
N LEU A 267 -18.81 -21.68 0.08
CA LEU A 267 -19.74 -20.82 -0.64
C LEU A 267 -19.44 -20.79 -2.14
N ASP A 268 -20.51 -20.65 -2.94
CA ASP A 268 -20.43 -20.34 -4.37
C ASP A 268 -20.62 -18.83 -4.63
N GLU A 269 -19.84 -18.01 -3.94
CA GLU A 269 -19.79 -16.56 -4.13
C GLU A 269 -18.43 -15.98 -3.75
N ALA A 270 -18.13 -14.79 -4.25
CA ALA A 270 -16.93 -14.08 -3.86
C ALA A 270 -17.13 -13.43 -2.49
N VAL A 271 -16.12 -13.52 -1.62
CA VAL A 271 -16.12 -12.86 -0.30
C VAL A 271 -14.82 -12.10 -0.12
N THR A 272 -14.90 -10.84 0.32
CA THR A 272 -13.71 -10.01 0.56
C THR A 272 -12.87 -10.60 1.70
N PRO A 273 -11.56 -10.80 1.50
CA PRO A 273 -10.67 -11.22 2.59
C PRO A 273 -10.72 -10.25 3.77
N VAL A 274 -10.58 -10.79 4.99
CA VAL A 274 -10.85 -10.02 6.23
C VAL A 274 -9.80 -8.95 6.51
N PHE A 275 -8.52 -9.26 6.27
CA PHE A 275 -7.39 -8.40 6.60
C PHE A 275 -6.69 -7.87 5.34
N PRO A 276 -6.04 -6.70 5.43
CA PRO A 276 -5.36 -6.07 4.29
C PRO A 276 -4.01 -6.76 3.95
N ASN A 277 -4.02 -8.08 3.75
CA ASN A 277 -2.82 -8.87 3.46
C ASN A 277 -2.10 -8.43 2.18
N SER A 278 -2.81 -8.23 1.07
CA SER A 278 -2.20 -7.85 -0.21
C SER A 278 -1.50 -6.50 -0.12
N ASP A 279 -2.04 -5.53 0.63
CA ASP A 279 -1.40 -4.24 0.88
C ASP A 279 -0.06 -4.41 1.62
N TYR A 280 -0.07 -5.05 2.80
CA TYR A 280 1.16 -5.23 3.58
C TYR A 280 2.21 -6.04 2.82
N CYS A 281 1.81 -7.13 2.16
CA CYS A 281 2.75 -7.99 1.46
C CYS A 281 3.32 -7.34 0.18
N ALA A 282 2.53 -6.56 -0.57
CA ALA A 282 3.05 -5.76 -1.66
C ALA A 282 4.08 -4.73 -1.16
N GLY A 283 3.82 -4.11 0.01
CA GLY A 283 4.78 -3.22 0.67
C GLY A 283 6.10 -3.91 1.03
N VAL A 284 6.06 -5.12 1.57
CA VAL A 284 7.27 -5.93 1.84
C VAL A 284 8.04 -6.28 0.56
N CYS A 285 7.32 -6.56 -0.53
CA CYS A 285 7.94 -6.75 -1.84
C CYS A 285 8.64 -5.46 -2.31
N GLY A 286 8.01 -4.30 -2.07
CA GLY A 286 8.58 -3.00 -2.38
C GLY A 286 9.83 -2.65 -1.57
N SER A 287 9.83 -2.89 -0.26
CA SER A 287 11.02 -2.64 0.57
C SER A 287 12.20 -3.52 0.13
N THR A 288 11.93 -4.79 -0.20
CA THR A 288 12.90 -5.71 -0.79
C THR A 288 13.43 -5.22 -2.15
N ALA A 289 12.54 -4.73 -3.02
CA ALA A 289 12.91 -4.23 -4.33
C ALA A 289 13.75 -2.94 -4.27
N VAL A 290 13.48 -2.06 -3.29
CA VAL A 290 14.31 -0.88 -3.03
C VAL A 290 15.71 -1.29 -2.56
N LEU A 291 15.83 -2.30 -1.69
CA LEU A 291 17.14 -2.83 -1.28
C LEU A 291 17.93 -3.39 -2.47
N ASP A 292 17.29 -4.16 -3.36
CA ASP A 292 17.91 -4.66 -4.60
C ASP A 292 18.36 -3.50 -5.51
N ALA A 293 17.48 -2.52 -5.76
CA ALA A 293 17.83 -1.34 -6.55
C ALA A 293 18.97 -0.51 -5.93
N LEU A 294 19.05 -0.43 -4.59
CA LEU A 294 20.16 0.22 -3.89
C LEU A 294 21.49 -0.50 -4.14
N MET A 295 21.50 -1.83 -4.06
CA MET A 295 22.70 -2.63 -4.38
C MET A 295 23.12 -2.45 -5.84
N ARG A 296 22.17 -2.52 -6.79
CA ARG A 296 22.45 -2.29 -8.22
C ARG A 296 22.99 -0.89 -8.50
N ARG A 297 22.46 0.15 -7.84
CA ARG A 297 23.01 1.52 -7.93
C ARG A 297 24.42 1.59 -7.38
N ALA A 298 24.70 0.91 -6.28
CA ALA A 298 26.03 0.90 -5.68
C ALA A 298 27.07 0.16 -6.53
N GLU A 299 26.66 -0.86 -7.29
CA GLU A 299 27.56 -1.64 -8.16
C GLU A 299 27.71 -1.05 -9.57
N HIS A 300 26.63 -0.47 -10.12
CA HIS A 300 26.56 -0.12 -11.54
C HIS A 300 26.24 1.35 -11.82
N GLY A 301 25.97 2.14 -10.79
CA GLY A 301 25.59 3.55 -10.92
C GLY A 301 24.25 3.76 -11.62
N GLY A 302 23.95 5.03 -11.90
CA GLY A 302 22.71 5.46 -12.53
C GLY A 302 21.49 5.51 -11.59
N SER A 303 20.33 5.79 -12.18
CA SER A 303 19.03 5.84 -11.51
C SER A 303 18.21 4.60 -11.85
N TYR A 304 17.32 4.17 -10.95
CA TYR A 304 16.52 2.96 -11.12
C TYR A 304 15.04 3.24 -10.87
N GLY A 305 14.19 2.75 -11.77
CA GLY A 305 12.76 2.64 -11.56
C GLY A 305 12.45 1.31 -10.90
N VAL A 306 11.59 1.35 -9.88
CA VAL A 306 11.02 0.16 -9.25
C VAL A 306 9.51 0.22 -9.38
N ASP A 307 8.89 -0.86 -9.81
CA ASP A 307 7.45 -0.97 -10.02
C ASP A 307 6.93 -2.17 -9.23
N ILE A 308 6.01 -1.90 -8.30
CA ILE A 308 5.29 -2.94 -7.56
C ILE A 308 3.78 -2.79 -7.79
N SER A 309 3.03 -3.84 -7.49
CA SER A 309 1.58 -3.78 -7.57
C SER A 309 0.87 -4.78 -6.65
N LEU A 310 -0.32 -4.42 -6.19
CA LEU A 310 -1.22 -5.36 -5.52
C LEU A 310 -1.50 -6.58 -6.39
N ASN A 311 -1.81 -6.40 -7.68
CA ASN A 311 -2.04 -7.51 -8.59
C ASN A 311 -0.78 -8.38 -8.79
N TYR A 312 0.44 -7.81 -8.71
CA TYR A 312 1.67 -8.60 -8.78
C TYR A 312 1.79 -9.54 -7.58
N TYR A 313 1.44 -9.07 -6.39
CA TYR A 313 1.39 -9.92 -5.21
C TYR A 313 0.23 -10.92 -5.27
N SER A 314 -1.00 -10.49 -5.55
CA SER A 314 -2.18 -11.36 -5.55
C SER A 314 -2.08 -12.45 -6.63
N GLN A 315 -1.55 -12.16 -7.81
CA GLN A 315 -1.32 -13.18 -8.84
C GLN A 315 -0.24 -14.19 -8.40
N TRP A 316 0.83 -13.72 -7.74
CA TRP A 316 1.87 -14.60 -7.22
C TRP A 316 1.32 -15.50 -6.11
N LEU A 317 0.52 -14.96 -5.19
CA LEU A 317 -0.14 -15.68 -4.11
C LEU A 317 -0.98 -16.84 -4.67
N VAL A 318 -1.84 -16.54 -5.65
CA VAL A 318 -2.73 -17.54 -6.26
C VAL A 318 -1.94 -18.60 -7.05
N ARG A 319 -0.92 -18.21 -7.83
CA ARG A 319 -0.18 -19.16 -8.70
C ARG A 319 0.89 -19.95 -7.98
N SER A 320 1.54 -19.36 -6.98
CA SER A 320 2.79 -19.86 -6.42
C SER A 320 2.66 -20.38 -5.00
N CYS A 321 1.78 -19.79 -4.19
CA CYS A 321 1.51 -20.27 -2.83
C CYS A 321 0.34 -21.26 -2.80
N GLY A 322 -0.73 -20.97 -3.55
CA GLY A 322 -1.92 -21.83 -3.61
C GLY A 322 -2.72 -21.88 -2.31
N THR A 323 -3.48 -22.95 -2.13
CA THR A 323 -4.35 -23.16 -0.95
C THR A 323 -3.77 -24.21 -0.02
N TYR A 324 -4.10 -24.12 1.28
CA TYR A 324 -3.80 -25.20 2.21
C TYR A 324 -4.45 -26.52 1.77
N PRO A 325 -3.83 -27.68 2.08
CA PRO A 325 -4.48 -28.98 1.93
C PRO A 325 -5.79 -29.02 2.71
N GLU A 326 -6.81 -29.70 2.16
CA GLU A 326 -8.15 -29.75 2.75
C GLU A 326 -8.17 -30.17 4.24
N PRO A 327 -7.38 -31.18 4.70
CA PRO A 327 -7.34 -31.53 6.12
C PRO A 327 -6.83 -30.39 7.02
N VAL A 328 -5.82 -29.64 6.57
CA VAL A 328 -5.25 -28.52 7.32
C VAL A 328 -6.25 -27.37 7.37
N TRP A 329 -6.87 -27.05 6.24
CA TRP A 329 -7.91 -26.03 6.19
C TRP A 329 -9.08 -26.38 7.11
N LYS A 330 -9.59 -27.61 7.03
CA LYS A 330 -10.72 -28.07 7.83
C LYS A 330 -10.41 -27.99 9.33
N GLU A 331 -9.23 -28.45 9.75
CA GLU A 331 -8.79 -28.33 11.14
C GLU A 331 -8.79 -26.87 11.62
N VAL A 332 -8.18 -25.97 10.85
CA VAL A 332 -8.12 -24.54 11.20
C VAL A 332 -9.51 -23.93 11.22
N TRP A 333 -10.35 -24.20 10.22
CA TRP A 333 -11.68 -23.61 10.12
C TRP A 333 -12.62 -24.08 11.25
N GLU A 334 -12.64 -25.39 11.54
CA GLU A 334 -13.42 -25.97 12.64
C GLU A 334 -12.96 -25.46 14.00
N ARG A 335 -11.64 -25.33 14.23
CA ARG A 335 -11.08 -24.80 15.48
C ARG A 335 -11.59 -23.41 15.81
N HIS A 336 -11.91 -22.59 14.80
CA HIS A 336 -12.39 -21.21 14.95
C HIS A 336 -13.90 -21.06 14.85
N GLY A 337 -14.66 -22.15 15.02
CA GLY A 337 -16.12 -22.10 14.98
C GLY A 337 -16.70 -21.94 13.57
N SER A 338 -15.90 -22.20 12.53
CA SER A 338 -16.32 -22.22 11.12
C SER A 338 -17.05 -20.93 10.68
N PRO A 339 -16.44 -19.74 10.83
CA PRO A 339 -17.10 -18.49 10.49
C PRO A 339 -17.44 -18.45 8.99
N VAL A 340 -18.61 -17.88 8.69
CA VAL A 340 -19.10 -17.68 7.32
C VAL A 340 -19.42 -16.21 7.12
N PHE A 341 -18.76 -15.60 6.13
CA PHE A 341 -19.04 -14.23 5.70
C PHE A 341 -19.64 -14.24 4.30
N ARG A 342 -20.43 -13.22 3.97
CA ARG A 342 -21.13 -13.11 2.69
C ARG A 342 -20.48 -12.06 1.80
N HIS A 343 -20.76 -12.10 0.51
CA HIS A 343 -20.20 -11.20 -0.51
C HIS A 343 -20.34 -9.70 -0.22
N PHE A 344 -21.33 -9.33 0.59
CA PHE A 344 -21.62 -7.95 0.95
C PHE A 344 -20.98 -7.52 2.27
N HIS A 345 -20.45 -8.44 3.09
CA HIS A 345 -19.74 -8.09 4.31
C HIS A 345 -18.41 -7.41 4.00
N THR A 346 -18.23 -6.22 4.56
CA THR A 346 -17.03 -5.37 4.41
C THR A 346 -16.07 -5.65 5.56
N MET A 347 -14.82 -5.19 5.42
CA MET A 347 -13.83 -5.31 6.49
C MET A 347 -14.31 -4.70 7.82
N ALA A 348 -15.06 -3.60 7.78
CA ALA A 348 -15.63 -2.99 8.98
C ALA A 348 -16.61 -3.92 9.72
N HIS A 349 -17.26 -4.84 9.00
CA HIS A 349 -18.10 -5.88 9.58
C HIS A 349 -17.28 -7.10 10.02
N THR A 350 -16.35 -7.58 9.19
CA THR A 350 -15.66 -8.86 9.40
C THR A 350 -14.50 -8.78 10.39
N VAL A 351 -13.77 -7.66 10.46
CA VAL A 351 -12.59 -7.51 11.33
C VAL A 351 -12.94 -7.66 12.81
N PRO A 352 -13.98 -7.00 13.38
CA PRO A 352 -14.33 -7.18 14.77
C PRO A 352 -14.68 -8.63 15.13
N ILE A 353 -15.37 -9.33 14.24
CA ILE A 353 -15.76 -10.74 14.41
C ILE A 353 -14.50 -11.63 14.41
N MET A 354 -13.63 -11.45 13.42
CA MET A 354 -12.39 -12.23 13.32
C MET A 354 -11.46 -11.96 14.50
N SER A 355 -11.30 -10.70 14.92
CA SER A 355 -10.51 -10.34 16.10
C SER A 355 -11.02 -11.04 17.37
N LYS A 356 -12.34 -11.13 17.55
CA LYS A 356 -12.93 -11.88 18.66
C LYS A 356 -12.60 -13.38 18.59
N LEU A 357 -12.73 -13.99 17.42
CA LEU A 357 -12.39 -15.41 17.22
C LEU A 357 -10.90 -15.68 17.48
N LEU A 358 -10.00 -14.82 16.99
CA LEU A 358 -8.56 -14.94 17.25
C LEU A 358 -8.27 -14.78 18.76
N GLN A 359 -8.97 -13.89 19.46
CA GLN A 359 -8.82 -13.74 20.91
C GLN A 359 -9.30 -14.99 21.67
N GLU A 360 -10.42 -15.58 21.24
CA GLU A 360 -11.02 -16.75 21.88
C GLU A 360 -10.19 -18.02 21.65
N HIS A 361 -9.72 -18.24 20.42
CA HIS A 361 -9.11 -19.51 20.02
C HIS A 361 -7.58 -19.48 19.96
N ASP A 362 -6.98 -18.33 19.67
CA ASP A 362 -5.55 -18.21 19.36
C ASP A 362 -4.80 -17.22 20.27
N SER A 363 -5.42 -16.68 21.33
CA SER A 363 -4.77 -15.66 22.18
C SER A 363 -3.47 -16.13 22.83
N LYS A 364 -3.38 -17.40 23.20
CA LYS A 364 -2.17 -18.01 23.75
C LYS A 364 -1.04 -18.15 22.72
N THR A 365 -1.36 -18.06 21.44
CA THR A 365 -0.41 -18.21 20.33
C THR A 365 -0.07 -16.85 19.72
N LEU A 366 -1.06 -16.03 19.36
CA LEU A 366 -0.85 -14.79 18.60
C LEU A 366 -0.61 -13.56 19.47
N PHE A 367 -1.25 -13.49 20.65
CA PHE A 367 -1.20 -12.30 21.52
C PHE A 367 -0.22 -12.46 22.69
N GLN A 368 0.83 -13.25 22.49
CA GLN A 368 1.83 -13.47 23.52
C GLN A 368 2.66 -12.20 23.74
N PRO A 369 2.87 -11.74 24.99
CA PRO A 369 3.55 -10.47 25.27
C PRO A 369 4.94 -10.33 24.63
N GLN A 370 5.67 -11.44 24.38
CA GLN A 370 6.99 -11.36 23.75
C GLN A 370 6.97 -10.85 22.31
N PHE A 371 5.82 -10.90 21.60
CA PHE A 371 5.69 -10.38 20.23
C PHE A 371 5.40 -8.88 20.18
N PHE A 372 5.19 -8.24 21.33
CA PHE A 372 4.81 -6.84 21.41
C PHE A 372 5.79 -6.04 22.26
N GLU A 373 5.84 -4.74 22.00
CA GLU A 373 6.60 -3.78 22.79
C GLU A 373 5.81 -2.48 22.96
N MET A 374 6.17 -1.72 24.00
CA MET A 374 5.66 -0.36 24.18
C MET A 374 6.59 0.61 23.46
N ARG A 375 6.06 1.41 22.54
CA ARG A 375 6.79 2.50 21.89
C ARG A 375 6.18 3.84 22.25
N THR A 376 7.02 4.77 22.67
CA THR A 376 6.59 6.15 22.93
C THR A 376 6.97 7.03 21.77
N SER A 377 6.01 7.83 21.28
CA SER A 377 6.28 8.92 20.36
C SER A 377 6.25 10.24 21.10
N LYS A 378 7.33 11.01 21.03
CA LYS A 378 7.41 12.33 21.66
C LYS A 378 6.64 13.37 20.85
N ALA A 379 6.49 13.17 19.54
CA ALA A 379 5.76 14.08 18.66
C ALA A 379 4.26 14.16 18.98
N VAL A 380 3.67 13.10 19.55
CA VAL A 380 2.25 13.04 19.93
C VAL A 380 2.03 12.78 21.43
N ASP A 381 3.10 12.83 22.23
CA ASP A 381 3.10 12.52 23.67
C ASP A 381 2.28 11.26 24.02
N GLY A 382 2.54 10.18 23.28
CA GLY A 382 1.72 8.97 23.30
C GLY A 382 2.55 7.70 23.39
N THR A 383 2.05 6.70 24.12
CA THR A 383 2.65 5.37 24.18
C THR A 383 1.72 4.35 23.54
N PHE A 384 2.27 3.54 22.65
CA PHE A 384 1.55 2.59 21.81
C PHE A 384 2.04 1.18 22.13
N TRP A 385 1.10 0.25 22.27
CA TRP A 385 1.39 -1.18 22.30
C TRP A 385 1.41 -1.70 20.86
N VAL A 386 2.58 -2.10 20.37
CA VAL A 386 2.81 -2.42 18.95
C VAL A 386 3.49 -3.76 18.80
N VAL A 387 3.38 -4.35 17.61
CA VAL A 387 4.11 -5.57 17.25
C VAL A 387 5.59 -5.24 17.13
N LYS A 388 6.45 -6.11 17.70
CA LYS A 388 7.90 -6.03 17.52
C LYS A 388 8.29 -6.20 16.06
N PRO A 389 9.50 -5.77 15.66
CA PRO A 389 10.00 -6.03 14.32
C PRO A 389 9.88 -7.51 13.96
N VAL A 390 9.22 -7.79 12.83
CA VAL A 390 9.00 -9.16 12.34
C VAL A 390 10.30 -9.74 11.76
N LEU A 391 11.12 -8.88 11.14
CA LEU A 391 12.41 -9.27 10.60
C LEU A 391 13.45 -9.37 11.72
N GLN A 392 14.09 -10.53 11.83
CA GLN A 392 15.14 -10.80 12.81
C GLN A 392 16.44 -11.18 12.09
N PHE A 393 17.53 -10.53 12.48
CA PHE A 393 18.86 -10.81 11.92
C PHE A 393 19.67 -11.66 12.89
N HIS A 394 20.39 -12.65 12.36
CA HIS A 394 21.21 -13.56 13.15
C HIS A 394 22.20 -12.80 14.04
N ASN A 395 22.40 -13.26 15.28
CA ASN A 395 23.25 -12.63 16.29
C ASN A 395 22.94 -11.16 16.58
N ASN A 396 21.70 -10.71 16.33
CA ASN A 396 21.30 -9.30 16.45
C ASN A 396 22.23 -8.37 15.66
N ALA A 397 22.69 -8.83 14.49
CA ALA A 397 23.63 -8.08 13.65
C ALA A 397 23.07 -6.73 13.20
N VAL A 398 21.76 -6.65 12.99
CA VAL A 398 21.01 -5.43 12.68
C VAL A 398 20.06 -5.13 13.84
N GLU A 399 20.04 -3.87 14.26
CA GLU A 399 19.09 -3.35 15.23
C GLU A 399 17.89 -2.73 14.50
N MET A 400 16.76 -3.43 14.54
CA MET A 400 15.49 -2.96 13.99
C MET A 400 14.86 -1.96 14.95
N ARG A 401 14.85 -0.68 14.55
CA ARG A 401 14.23 0.43 15.31
C ARG A 401 14.02 1.65 14.43
N TYR A 402 13.09 2.51 14.83
CA TYR A 402 12.84 3.79 14.18
C TYR A 402 13.71 4.90 14.77
N ASN A 403 14.11 5.86 13.94
CA ASN A 403 14.90 7.02 14.41
C ASN A 403 14.03 8.07 15.11
N VAL A 404 12.75 8.16 14.73
CA VAL A 404 11.80 9.16 15.23
C VAL A 404 10.41 8.55 15.43
N GLY A 405 9.61 9.10 16.33
CA GLY A 405 8.28 8.58 16.68
C GLY A 405 7.21 8.75 15.58
N THR A 406 6.08 8.05 15.69
CA THR A 406 4.92 8.30 14.82
C THR A 406 4.29 9.67 15.08
N ARG A 407 3.64 10.27 14.08
CA ARG A 407 3.03 11.61 14.16
C ARG A 407 1.89 11.79 13.15
N GLY A 408 1.09 12.83 13.39
CA GLY A 408 0.05 13.28 12.47
C GLY A 408 0.59 14.02 11.24
N ASN A 409 -0.32 14.49 10.39
CA ASN A 409 0.04 15.23 9.18
C ASN A 409 0.47 16.67 9.48
N GLY A 410 1.42 17.18 8.70
CA GLY A 410 1.83 18.59 8.76
C GLY A 410 2.56 19.03 10.03
N VAL A 411 3.11 18.07 10.80
CA VAL A 411 3.85 18.34 12.04
C VAL A 411 5.24 18.91 11.75
N ASP A 412 5.84 18.50 10.64
CA ASP A 412 7.23 18.80 10.30
C ASP A 412 7.31 19.80 9.14
N GLU A 413 8.36 20.63 9.13
CA GLU A 413 8.70 21.48 8.00
C GLU A 413 9.28 20.64 6.84
N PRO A 414 9.06 21.04 5.57
CA PRO A 414 9.51 20.31 4.38
C PRO A 414 11.01 20.50 4.09
N ILE A 415 11.86 20.22 5.08
CA ILE A 415 13.32 20.30 5.00
C ILE A 415 13.97 19.09 5.67
N TRP A 416 15.13 18.66 5.17
CA TRP A 416 15.92 17.64 5.87
C TRP A 416 16.64 18.27 7.06
N PRO A 417 16.45 17.76 8.29
CA PRO A 417 17.22 18.26 9.43
C PRO A 417 18.68 17.82 9.33
N THR A 418 19.60 18.66 9.83
CA THR A 418 21.03 18.31 9.91
C THR A 418 21.26 17.06 10.75
N ASP A 419 20.55 16.96 11.88
CA ASP A 419 20.50 15.76 12.71
C ASP A 419 19.25 14.94 12.34
N LEU A 420 19.47 13.81 11.67
CA LEU A 420 18.42 12.90 11.23
C LEU A 420 17.76 12.09 12.36
N THR A 421 18.08 12.40 13.62
CA THR A 421 17.42 11.86 14.81
C THR A 421 16.56 12.89 15.54
N VAL A 422 16.50 14.14 15.04
CA VAL A 422 15.63 15.16 15.62
C VAL A 422 14.17 14.72 15.54
N GLU A 423 13.48 14.76 16.67
CA GLU A 423 12.12 14.24 16.75
C GLU A 423 11.16 15.02 15.84
N VAL A 424 11.20 16.34 15.88
CA VAL A 424 10.32 17.25 15.11
C VAL A 424 11.17 18.26 14.36
N VAL A 425 10.92 18.43 13.07
CA VAL A 425 11.62 19.39 12.22
C VAL A 425 10.88 20.73 12.27
N LYS A 426 11.52 21.73 12.88
CA LYS A 426 11.02 23.10 12.99
C LYS A 426 11.90 24.06 12.18
N LYS A 427 11.36 25.24 11.87
CA LYS A 427 12.06 26.33 11.18
C LYS A 427 13.32 26.80 11.89
#